data_AF-A0A432DSE9-F1
#
_entry.id   AF-A0A432DSE9-F1
#
_cell.length_a   1.000
_cell.length_b   1.000
_cell.length_c   1.000
_cell.angle_alpha   90.00
_cell.angle_beta   90.00
_cell.angle_gamma   90.00
#
_symmetry.space_group_name_H-M   'P 1'
#
loop_
_entity.id
_entity.type
_entity.pdbx_description
1 polymer ?
#
loop_
_entity_poly.entity_id
_entity_poly.type
_entity_poly.pdbx_seq_one_letter_code
_entity_poly.pdbx_strand_id
1 'polypeptide(L)'
;MDSLTINNVGLNREAIADKIDAIKSVPELMKFVAEEEKNGTESLIGFMVYADQKNSAMNIAWLTQKGLGLPDRDYYFKMIRKPKLFRMLIKTI
;
A
#
# COMPACT_ATOMS: atom_id res chain seq x y z
N MET A 1 12.66 20.69 16.18
CA MET A 1 12.88 20.15 14.81
C MET A 1 14.12 20.84 14.27
N ASP A 2 15.18 20.10 13.96
CA ASP A 2 16.44 20.66 13.45
C ASP A 2 16.45 20.62 11.91
N SER A 3 15.96 21.68 11.29
CA SER A 3 15.85 21.79 9.84
C SER A 3 17.17 22.13 9.15
N LEU A 4 18.13 22.75 9.85
CA LEU A 4 19.41 23.15 9.26
C LEU A 4 20.28 21.93 8.94
N THR A 5 20.36 20.98 9.87
CA THR A 5 21.09 19.73 9.67
C THR A 5 20.47 18.90 8.54
N ILE A 6 19.13 18.80 8.47
CA ILE A 6 18.43 18.06 7.41
C ILE A 6 18.73 18.65 6.03
N ASN A 7 18.68 19.98 5.90
CA ASN A 7 18.97 20.66 4.63
C ASN A 7 20.42 20.47 4.18
N ASN A 8 21.37 20.43 5.12
CA ASN A 8 22.79 20.26 4.83
C ASN A 8 23.16 18.81 4.44
N VAL A 9 22.53 17.81 5.06
CA VAL A 9 22.77 16.38 4.76
C VAL A 9 22.19 15.98 3.40
N GLY A 10 21.11 16.63 2.97
CA GLY A 10 20.47 16.34 1.69
C GLY A 10 19.84 14.94 1.64
N LEU A 11 19.57 14.45 0.43
CA LEU A 11 18.92 13.15 0.21
C LEU A 11 19.96 12.09 -0.17
N ASN A 12 20.30 11.20 0.75
CA ASN A 12 21.07 9.99 0.43
C ASN A 12 20.11 8.80 0.26
N ARG A 13 19.74 8.48 -0.99
CA ARG A 13 18.74 7.46 -1.35
C ARG A 13 19.30 6.25 -2.08
N GLU A 14 20.61 6.23 -2.33
CA GLU A 14 21.27 5.29 -3.25
C GLU A 14 21.13 3.83 -2.77
N ALA A 15 21.31 3.58 -1.47
CA ALA A 15 21.26 2.23 -0.91
C ALA A 15 19.89 1.53 -1.01
N ILE A 16 18.77 2.27 -1.08
CA ILE A 16 17.44 1.67 -1.24
C ILE A 16 17.13 1.46 -2.73
N ALA A 17 17.53 2.39 -3.58
CA ALA A 17 17.36 2.27 -5.03
C ALA A 17 18.06 1.00 -5.58
N ASP A 18 19.31 0.77 -5.16
CA ASP A 18 20.07 -0.41 -5.57
C ASP A 18 19.40 -1.73 -5.17
N LYS A 19 18.78 -1.76 -3.97
CA LYS A 19 18.02 -2.94 -3.51
C LYS A 19 16.79 -3.20 -4.36
N ILE A 20 16.10 -2.14 -4.80
CA ILE A 20 14.91 -2.25 -5.65
C ILE A 20 15.32 -2.74 -7.04
N ASP A 21 16.38 -2.19 -7.62
CA ASP A 21 16.87 -2.56 -8.96
C ASP A 21 17.35 -4.01 -9.04
N ALA A 22 17.76 -4.59 -7.90
CA ALA A 22 18.18 -5.98 -7.81
C ALA A 22 17.02 -7.00 -7.85
N ILE A 23 15.77 -6.57 -7.67
CA ILE A 23 14.58 -7.45 -7.61
C ILE A 23 14.22 -7.97 -9.00
N LYS A 24 14.21 -9.29 -9.20
CA LYS A 24 13.95 -9.93 -10.50
C LYS A 24 12.75 -10.86 -10.51
N SER A 25 12.12 -11.07 -9.35
CA SER A 25 11.03 -12.02 -9.20
C SER A 25 10.01 -11.61 -8.14
N VAL A 26 8.80 -12.15 -8.23
CA VAL A 26 7.74 -11.92 -7.25
C VAL A 26 8.13 -12.38 -5.84
N PRO A 27 8.80 -13.54 -5.63
CA PRO A 27 9.26 -13.91 -4.29
C PRO A 27 10.31 -12.96 -3.72
N GLU A 28 11.22 -12.44 -4.54
CA GLU A 28 12.20 -11.42 -4.11
C GLU A 28 11.52 -10.10 -3.77
N LEU A 29 10.52 -9.68 -4.55
CA LEU A 29 9.71 -8.51 -4.23
C LEU A 29 9.02 -8.66 -2.86
N MET A 30 8.43 -9.81 -2.58
CA MET A 30 7.76 -10.05 -1.30
C MET A 30 8.74 -10.10 -0.12
N LYS A 31 9.96 -10.58 -0.33
CA LYS A 31 11.04 -10.49 0.68
C LYS A 31 11.41 -9.04 0.96
N PHE A 32 11.64 -8.25 -0.09
CA PHE A 32 11.94 -6.82 0.05
C PHE A 32 10.83 -6.08 0.81
N VAL A 33 9.57 -6.31 0.46
CA VAL A 33 8.42 -5.70 1.16
C VAL A 33 8.44 -6.08 2.63
N ALA A 34 8.62 -7.36 2.98
CA ALA A 34 8.66 -7.80 4.37
C ALA A 34 9.86 -7.22 5.17
N GLU A 35 10.97 -6.91 4.52
CA GLU A 35 12.11 -6.23 5.14
C GLU A 35 11.81 -4.74 5.37
N GLU A 36 11.21 -4.06 4.39
CA GLU A 36 10.89 -2.64 4.47
C GLU A 36 9.77 -2.34 5.48
N GLU A 37 8.80 -3.24 5.65
CA GLU A 37 7.78 -3.15 6.71
C GLU A 37 8.43 -3.10 8.11
N LYS A 38 9.56 -3.80 8.33
CA LYS A 38 10.30 -3.72 9.60
C LYS A 38 10.99 -2.38 9.81
N ASN A 39 11.34 -1.69 8.73
CA ASN A 39 11.94 -0.36 8.75
C ASN A 39 10.89 0.76 8.85
N GLY A 40 9.60 0.42 8.95
CA GLY A 40 8.49 1.37 9.01
C GLY A 40 8.04 1.88 7.64
N THR A 41 8.51 1.27 6.55
CA THR A 41 8.10 1.60 5.18
C THR A 41 7.01 0.61 4.76
N GLU A 42 5.75 1.06 4.82
CA GLU A 42 4.62 0.24 4.37
C GLU A 42 4.37 0.42 2.87
N SER A 43 4.18 -0.68 2.12
CA SER A 43 4.03 -0.60 0.65
C SER A 43 2.80 -1.33 0.11
N LEU A 44 2.70 -2.65 0.27
CA LEU A 44 1.70 -3.45 -0.44
C LEU A 44 0.62 -4.03 0.46
N ILE A 45 0.99 -4.40 1.68
CA ILE A 45 0.11 -5.10 2.62
C ILE A 45 0.26 -4.40 3.95
N GLY A 46 -0.84 -3.95 4.55
CA GLY A 46 -0.77 -3.40 5.90
C GLY A 46 -0.68 -4.54 6.91
N PHE A 47 0.35 -4.53 7.74
CA PHE A 47 0.55 -5.50 8.80
C PHE A 47 0.43 -4.84 10.17
N MET A 48 -0.38 -5.41 11.06
CA MET A 48 -0.45 -4.97 12.45
C MET A 48 -0.73 -6.13 13.41
N VAL A 49 -0.29 -5.98 14.65
CA VAL A 49 -0.65 -6.90 15.74
C VAL A 49 -1.76 -6.24 16.55
N TYR A 50 -2.92 -6.89 16.61
CA TYR A 50 -4.10 -6.35 17.29
C TYR A 50 -4.97 -7.47 17.86
N ALA A 51 -5.89 -7.13 18.75
CA ALA A 51 -6.76 -8.09 19.43
C ALA A 51 -7.54 -8.95 18.42
N ASP A 52 -7.71 -10.25 18.70
CA ASP A 52 -8.56 -11.13 17.90
C ASP A 52 -10.03 -10.70 18.04
N GLN A 53 -10.74 -10.63 16.91
CA GLN A 53 -12.17 -10.30 16.89
C GLN A 53 -13.03 -11.29 17.67
N LYS A 54 -12.61 -12.56 17.75
CA LYS A 54 -13.32 -13.65 18.44
C LYS A 54 -12.83 -13.88 19.87
N ASN A 55 -11.63 -13.43 20.20
CA ASN A 55 -11.06 -13.55 21.54
C ASN A 55 -10.18 -12.36 21.88
N SER A 56 -10.76 -11.32 22.47
CA SER A 56 -10.04 -10.09 22.79
C SER A 56 -8.94 -10.24 23.85
N ALA A 57 -8.84 -11.40 24.52
CA ALA A 57 -7.76 -11.70 25.45
C ALA A 57 -6.43 -12.06 24.76
N MET A 58 -6.44 -12.24 23.43
CA MET A 58 -5.23 -12.53 22.65
C MET A 58 -5.11 -11.61 21.43
N ASN A 59 -3.87 -11.42 20.97
CA ASN A 59 -3.58 -10.72 19.73
C ASN A 59 -3.31 -11.70 18.60
N ILE A 60 -3.67 -11.30 17.39
CA ILE A 60 -3.37 -12.01 16.14
C ILE A 60 -2.70 -11.06 15.15
N ALA A 61 -2.10 -11.62 14.11
CA ALA A 61 -1.64 -10.85 12.98
C ALA A 61 -2.83 -10.43 12.11
N TRP A 62 -2.95 -9.13 11.86
CA TRP A 62 -3.94 -8.55 10.96
C TRP A 62 -3.26 -8.16 9.66
N LEU A 63 -3.84 -8.63 8.55
CA LEU A 63 -3.46 -8.22 7.19
C LEU A 63 -4.56 -7.33 6.62
N THR A 64 -4.18 -6.16 6.13
CA THR A 64 -5.10 -5.15 5.61
C THR A 64 -4.69 -4.69 4.22
N GLN A 65 -5.63 -4.08 3.50
CA GLN A 65 -5.37 -3.51 2.18
C GLN A 65 -4.50 -2.25 2.28
N LYS A 66 -3.42 -2.20 1.49
CA LYS A 66 -2.54 -1.04 1.27
C LYS A 66 -2.17 -0.96 -0.23
N GLY A 67 -1.21 -0.10 -0.56
CA GLY A 67 -0.65 0.00 -1.92
C GLY A 67 -1.34 0.97 -2.87
N LEU A 68 -2.31 1.76 -2.39
CA LEU A 68 -2.83 2.87 -3.16
C LEU A 68 -2.01 4.13 -2.87
N GLY A 69 -1.59 4.83 -3.92
CA GLY A 69 -0.92 6.13 -3.81
C GLY A 69 -1.89 7.30 -3.63
N LEU A 70 -3.18 7.10 -3.91
CA LEU A 70 -4.26 8.08 -3.70
C LEU A 70 -5.13 7.68 -2.50
N PRO A 71 -5.85 8.64 -1.89
CA PRO A 71 -6.55 8.44 -0.61
C PRO A 71 -7.59 7.31 -0.62
N ASP A 72 -8.18 7.03 -1.78
CA ASP A 72 -9.19 6.00 -1.92
C ASP A 72 -9.16 5.34 -3.30
N ARG A 73 -9.80 4.18 -3.37
CA ARG A 73 -9.95 3.40 -4.59
C ARG A 73 -10.67 4.19 -5.69
N ASP A 74 -11.67 5.01 -5.35
CA ASP A 74 -12.56 5.63 -6.33
C ASP A 74 -11.82 6.62 -7.24
N TYR A 75 -10.71 7.21 -6.79
CA TYR A 75 -9.80 7.98 -7.66
C TYR A 75 -9.32 7.20 -8.91
N TYR A 76 -9.16 5.88 -8.82
CA TYR A 76 -8.70 5.04 -9.91
C TYR A 76 -9.82 4.58 -10.86
N PHE A 77 -11.09 4.70 -10.44
CA PHE A 77 -12.25 4.21 -11.22
C PHE A 77 -13.14 5.33 -11.79
N LYS A 78 -12.94 6.59 -11.39
CA LYS A 78 -13.78 7.73 -11.81
C LYS A 78 -13.79 7.99 -13.33
N MET A 79 -12.76 7.61 -14.09
CA MET A 79 -12.73 7.80 -15.55
C MET A 79 -13.56 6.76 -16.34
N ILE A 80 -13.92 5.61 -15.75
CA ILE A 80 -14.56 4.49 -16.47
C ILE A 80 -16.09 4.49 -16.32
N ARG A 81 -16.67 5.36 -15.48
CA ARG A 81 -18.13 5.51 -15.40
C ARG A 81 -18.65 6.34 -16.57
N LYS A 82 -18.74 5.73 -17.77
CA LYS A 82 -19.73 6.18 -18.76
C LYS A 82 -21.13 6.10 -18.12
N PRO A 83 -21.99 7.11 -18.30
CA PRO A 83 -23.23 7.23 -17.55
C PRO A 83 -24.18 6.04 -17.79
N LYS A 84 -24.97 5.74 -16.76
CA LYS A 84 -25.93 4.65 -16.56
C LYS A 84 -27.04 4.50 -17.63
N LEU A 85 -26.85 4.90 -18.89
CA LEU A 85 -27.93 4.84 -19.90
C LEU A 85 -28.28 3.42 -20.38
N PHE A 86 -27.43 2.42 -20.16
CA PHE A 86 -27.67 1.08 -20.71
C PHE A 86 -28.68 0.22 -19.92
N ARG A 87 -29.07 0.62 -18.70
CA ARG A 87 -29.94 -0.21 -17.83
C ARG A 87 -31.44 0.08 -17.97
N MET A 88 -31.84 0.99 -18.86
CA MET A 88 -33.25 1.40 -19.06
C MET A 88 -33.92 0.79 -20.30
N LEU A 89 -33.20 -0.01 -21.11
CA LEU A 89 -33.73 -0.55 -22.37
C LEU A 89 -34.16 -2.03 -22.34
N ILE A 90 -34.01 -2.73 -21.21
CA ILE A 90 -34.36 -4.18 -21.10
C ILE A 90 -35.54 -4.42 -20.12
N LYS A 91 -36.31 -3.38 -19.79
CA LYS A 91 -37.54 -3.52 -18.96
C LYS A 91 -38.83 -3.26 -19.75
N THR A 92 -38.76 -3.18 -21.07
CA THR A 92 -39.93 -2.97 -21.93
C THR A 92 -39.80 -3.76 -23.22
N ILE A 93 -39.69 -5.09 -23.10
CA ILE A 93 -40.15 -6.07 -24.09
C ILE A 93 -40.66 -7.27 -23.28
#